data_AF-A0A2S5AAE6-F1
#
_entry.id   AF-A0A2S5AAE6-F1
#
_cell.length_a   1.000
_cell.length_b   1.000
_cell.length_c   1.000
_cell.angle_alpha   90.00
_cell.angle_beta   90.00
_cell.angle_gamma   90.00
#
_symmetry.space_group_name_H-M   'P 1'
#
loop_
_entity.id
_entity.type
_entity.pdbx_description
1 polymer ?
#
loop_
_entity_poly.entity_id
_entity_poly.type
_entity_poly.pdbx_seq_one_letter_code
_entity_poly.pdbx_strand_id
1 'polypeptide(L)'
;MKTFLISLLSLIIFSCKDSHTELHKEMDKVSAEFRKFDEQLVTLYAESEKNPEKVILKIDSLLQVNKNETDKYKSQIKSNIESSLHYFRAELLYKIGKYKESIKELDFEDYRNGDAAIAYAANYVKLKNFETAKSFIDSIGNWNGNDFALGNYYESVGEKASALKTYKYNLEDDKSRKHFIYYIWTEKRVKALEKNEPLLNEIFFPTGNPSFEICEICNIDNAKRVKITDLLVELPESRGWTATTIIESPYDTGKDYYWIRVDIKNRELNYFVDQKTFEIKYFNPKTKTVMTLENWRKGK
;
A
#
# COMPACT_ATOMS: atom_id res chain seq x y z
N MET A 1 24.49 -24.10 -9.78
CA MET A 1 23.61 -24.53 -10.88
C MET A 1 23.02 -23.30 -11.56
N LYS A 2 23.79 -22.72 -12.49
CA LYS A 2 23.32 -21.75 -13.47
C LYS A 2 23.09 -22.53 -14.78
N THR A 3 22.26 -22.00 -15.68
CA THR A 3 21.88 -22.53 -17.02
C THR A 3 20.93 -23.74 -17.06
N PHE A 4 19.63 -23.50 -16.87
CA PHE A 4 18.56 -24.28 -17.53
C PHE A 4 17.28 -23.48 -17.85
N LEU A 5 17.28 -22.15 -17.67
CA LEU A 5 16.05 -21.33 -17.76
C LEU A 5 15.88 -20.52 -19.06
N ILE A 6 16.64 -20.82 -20.13
CA ILE A 6 16.62 -19.99 -21.36
C ILE A 6 16.12 -20.73 -22.61
N SER A 7 16.00 -22.06 -22.59
CA SER A 7 15.59 -22.84 -23.77
C SER A 7 14.08 -23.12 -23.91
N LEU A 8 13.22 -22.62 -23.00
CA LEU A 8 11.76 -22.83 -23.10
C LEU A 8 10.98 -21.64 -23.69
N LEU A 9 11.65 -20.54 -24.07
CA LEU A 9 11.00 -19.32 -24.54
C LEU A 9 10.80 -19.22 -26.07
N SER A 10 11.30 -20.18 -26.86
CA SER A 10 11.25 -20.10 -28.33
C SER A 10 10.15 -20.95 -29.00
N LEU A 11 9.30 -21.65 -28.24
CA LEU A 11 8.25 -22.53 -28.78
C LEU A 11 6.81 -22.09 -28.45
N ILE A 12 6.61 -20.96 -27.74
CA ILE A 12 5.28 -20.51 -27.28
C ILE A 12 4.84 -19.23 -28.01
N ILE A 13 4.83 -19.24 -29.35
CA ILE A 13 4.29 -18.09 -30.11
C ILE A 13 3.04 -18.48 -30.92
N PHE A 14 2.67 -19.76 -30.97
CA PHE A 14 1.44 -20.22 -31.65
C PHE A 14 0.39 -20.90 -30.75
N SER A 15 0.57 -20.92 -29.42
CA SER A 15 -0.36 -21.53 -28.42
C SER A 15 -0.91 -20.52 -27.37
N CYS A 16 -0.71 -19.22 -27.60
CA CYS A 16 -0.78 -18.20 -26.53
C CYS A 16 -2.17 -17.91 -25.92
N LYS A 17 -3.30 -18.27 -26.53
CA LYS A 17 -4.63 -17.89 -25.96
C LYS A 17 -5.15 -18.87 -24.91
N ASP A 18 -5.05 -20.16 -25.19
CA ASP A 18 -5.60 -21.18 -24.28
C ASP A 18 -4.71 -21.36 -23.04
N SER A 19 -3.39 -21.33 -23.24
CA SER A 19 -2.40 -21.36 -22.14
C SER A 19 -2.49 -20.13 -21.21
N HIS A 20 -2.75 -18.94 -21.75
CA HIS A 20 -2.92 -17.73 -20.95
C HIS A 20 -4.23 -17.75 -20.14
N THR A 21 -5.31 -18.27 -20.73
CA THR A 21 -6.61 -18.39 -20.06
C THR A 21 -6.56 -19.43 -18.93
N GLU A 22 -5.85 -20.54 -19.13
CA GLU A 22 -5.64 -21.55 -18.10
C GLU A 22 -4.77 -21.03 -16.95
N LEU A 23 -3.74 -20.23 -17.26
CA LEU A 23 -2.90 -19.56 -16.26
C LEU A 23 -3.72 -18.60 -15.37
N HIS A 24 -4.62 -17.80 -15.95
CA HIS A 24 -5.52 -16.94 -15.17
C HIS A 24 -6.42 -17.74 -14.22
N LYS A 25 -6.99 -18.86 -14.69
CA LYS A 25 -7.84 -19.72 -13.84
C LYS A 25 -7.07 -20.33 -12.67
N GLU A 26 -5.80 -20.69 -12.86
CA GLU A 26 -4.95 -21.20 -11.78
C GLU A 26 -4.58 -20.09 -10.78
N MET A 27 -4.26 -18.89 -11.28
CA MET A 27 -4.03 -17.72 -10.44
C MET A 27 -5.28 -17.34 -9.62
N ASP A 28 -6.48 -17.48 -10.18
CA ASP A 28 -7.74 -17.22 -9.48
C ASP A 28 -7.94 -18.14 -8.27
N LYS A 29 -7.54 -19.41 -8.40
CA LYS A 29 -7.62 -20.39 -7.30
C LYS A 29 -6.61 -20.09 -6.20
N VAL A 30 -5.37 -19.76 -6.56
CA VAL A 30 -4.35 -19.31 -5.59
C VAL A 30 -4.83 -18.03 -4.88
N SER A 31 -5.38 -17.08 -5.64
CA SER A 31 -5.96 -15.84 -5.10
C SER A 31 -7.15 -16.11 -4.17
N ALA A 32 -7.95 -17.14 -4.43
CA ALA A 32 -9.03 -17.54 -3.52
C ALA A 32 -8.50 -18.07 -2.19
N GLU A 33 -7.40 -18.83 -2.19
CA GLU A 33 -6.75 -19.27 -0.94
C GLU A 33 -6.14 -18.09 -0.16
N PHE A 34 -5.55 -17.10 -0.85
CA PHE A 34 -5.13 -15.85 -0.21
C PHE A 34 -6.28 -15.14 0.49
N ARG A 35 -7.41 -14.94 -0.20
CA ARG A 35 -8.60 -14.27 0.39
C ARG A 35 -9.12 -15.00 1.63
N LYS A 36 -9.18 -16.34 1.59
CA LYS A 36 -9.58 -17.14 2.76
C LYS A 36 -8.63 -16.94 3.95
N PHE A 37 -7.33 -16.87 3.68
CA PHE A 37 -6.35 -16.59 4.72
C PHE A 37 -6.50 -15.16 5.27
N ASP A 38 -6.71 -14.16 4.41
CA ASP A 38 -6.93 -12.78 4.86
C ASP A 38 -8.17 -12.66 5.77
N GLU A 39 -9.28 -13.32 5.41
CA GLU A 39 -10.49 -13.40 6.25
C GLU A 39 -10.20 -14.05 7.61
N GLN A 40 -9.40 -15.12 7.62
CA GLN A 40 -8.96 -15.76 8.85
C GLN A 40 -8.08 -14.83 9.69
N LEU A 41 -7.14 -14.13 9.06
CA LEU A 41 -6.23 -13.21 9.72
C LEU A 41 -7.00 -12.04 10.35
N VAL A 42 -7.94 -11.43 9.63
CA VAL A 42 -8.85 -10.38 10.16
C VAL A 42 -9.61 -10.88 11.39
N THR A 43 -10.10 -12.12 11.36
CA THR A 43 -10.78 -12.73 12.51
C THR A 43 -9.85 -12.86 13.72
N LEU A 44 -8.60 -13.26 13.50
CA LEU A 44 -7.61 -13.37 14.58
C LEU A 44 -7.24 -11.99 15.14
N TYR A 45 -7.11 -10.96 14.30
CA TYR A 45 -6.91 -9.58 14.75
C TYR A 45 -8.04 -9.13 15.67
N ALA A 46 -9.29 -9.33 15.28
CA ALA A 46 -10.45 -8.99 16.10
C ALA A 46 -10.49 -9.76 17.45
N GLU A 47 -10.12 -11.05 17.45
CA GLU A 47 -10.05 -11.83 18.70
C GLU A 47 -8.93 -11.33 19.62
N SER A 48 -7.81 -10.88 19.04
CA SER A 48 -6.62 -10.47 19.78
C SER A 48 -6.83 -9.22 20.62
N GLU A 49 -7.80 -8.36 20.26
CA GLU A 49 -8.18 -7.18 21.06
C GLU A 49 -8.63 -7.55 22.47
N LYS A 50 -9.19 -8.75 22.64
CA LYS A 50 -9.70 -9.24 23.94
C LYS A 50 -8.78 -10.28 24.57
N ASN A 51 -8.11 -11.11 23.78
CA ASN A 51 -7.34 -12.26 24.27
C ASN A 51 -6.03 -12.47 23.47
N PRO A 52 -5.05 -11.55 23.55
CA PRO A 52 -3.85 -11.61 22.74
C PRO A 52 -3.01 -12.87 22.99
N GLU A 53 -2.88 -13.34 24.24
CA GLU A 53 -2.12 -14.55 24.57
C GLU A 53 -2.76 -15.81 23.98
N LYS A 54 -4.09 -15.87 23.97
CA LYS A 54 -4.82 -17.00 23.36
C LYS A 54 -4.62 -17.02 21.85
N VAL A 55 -4.63 -15.85 21.21
CA VAL A 55 -4.39 -15.74 19.76
C VAL A 55 -2.95 -16.14 19.42
N ILE A 56 -1.96 -15.79 20.25
CA ILE A 56 -0.57 -16.25 20.07
C ILE A 56 -0.50 -17.80 20.01
N LEU A 57 -1.22 -18.51 20.88
CA LEU A 57 -1.28 -19.99 20.84
C LEU A 57 -1.97 -20.52 19.58
N LYS A 58 -2.96 -19.80 19.05
CA LYS A 58 -3.60 -20.16 17.78
C LYS A 58 -2.64 -19.98 16.61
N ILE A 59 -1.84 -18.91 16.61
CA ILE A 59 -0.80 -18.68 15.59
C ILE A 59 0.19 -19.84 15.58
N ASP A 60 0.65 -20.30 16.74
CA ASP A 60 1.55 -21.47 16.84
C ASP A 60 0.95 -22.72 16.19
N SER A 61 -0.35 -22.95 16.41
CA SER A 61 -1.07 -24.07 15.80
C SER A 61 -1.19 -23.91 14.28
N LEU A 62 -1.46 -22.69 13.79
CA LEU A 62 -1.57 -22.41 12.36
C LEU A 62 -0.23 -22.56 11.63
N LEU A 63 0.87 -22.09 12.22
CA LEU A 63 2.22 -22.29 11.68
C LEU A 63 2.54 -23.78 11.55
N GLN A 64 2.20 -24.58 12.56
CA GLN A 64 2.44 -26.03 12.51
C GLN A 64 1.59 -26.74 11.44
N VAL A 65 0.34 -26.31 11.24
CA VAL A 65 -0.50 -26.82 10.15
C VAL A 65 0.08 -26.42 8.80
N ASN A 66 0.44 -25.15 8.62
CA ASN A 66 0.98 -24.61 7.37
C ASN A 66 2.27 -25.34 6.96
N LYS A 67 3.16 -25.62 7.91
CA LYS A 67 4.40 -26.37 7.67
C LYS A 67 4.17 -27.70 6.93
N ASN A 68 3.08 -28.39 7.27
CA ASN A 68 2.72 -29.70 6.70
C ASN A 68 1.71 -29.62 5.55
N GLU A 69 1.33 -28.43 5.10
CA GLU A 69 0.37 -28.25 4.00
C GLU A 69 0.95 -28.75 2.67
N THR A 70 0.15 -29.53 1.94
CA THR A 70 0.50 -30.19 0.67
C THR A 70 -0.55 -29.96 -0.44
N ASP A 71 -1.68 -29.34 -0.14
CA ASP A 71 -2.67 -28.96 -1.16
C ASP A 71 -2.02 -28.11 -2.25
N LYS A 72 -2.39 -28.37 -3.51
CA LYS A 72 -1.78 -27.75 -4.69
C LYS A 72 -1.80 -26.23 -4.65
N TYR A 73 -2.88 -25.61 -4.18
CA TYR A 73 -3.03 -24.15 -4.21
C TYR A 73 -2.54 -23.52 -2.90
N LYS A 74 -2.85 -24.14 -1.76
CA LYS A 74 -2.38 -23.63 -0.47
C LYS A 74 -0.87 -23.72 -0.31
N SER A 75 -0.24 -24.77 -0.84
CA SER A 75 1.22 -24.93 -0.79
C SER A 75 1.97 -23.80 -1.50
N GLN A 76 1.35 -23.16 -2.49
CA GLN A 76 1.93 -22.03 -3.22
C GLN A 76 1.96 -20.73 -2.40
N ILE A 77 1.16 -20.63 -1.34
CA ILE A 77 1.06 -19.43 -0.50
C ILE A 77 1.65 -19.62 0.90
N LYS A 78 2.29 -20.78 1.16
CA LYS A 78 2.82 -21.16 2.48
C LYS A 78 3.75 -20.12 3.09
N SER A 79 4.69 -19.61 2.30
CA SER A 79 5.65 -18.60 2.75
C SER A 79 4.96 -17.29 3.12
N ASN A 80 3.93 -16.89 2.37
CA ASN A 80 3.17 -15.69 2.66
C ASN A 80 2.35 -15.82 3.95
N ILE A 81 1.77 -17.00 4.18
CA ILE A 81 1.06 -17.33 5.43
C ILE A 81 2.04 -17.26 6.61
N GLU A 82 3.20 -17.90 6.51
CA GLU A 82 4.22 -17.89 7.56
C GLU A 82 4.68 -16.47 7.88
N SER A 83 5.06 -15.71 6.86
CA SER A 83 5.48 -14.31 7.00
C SER A 83 4.41 -13.46 7.72
N SER A 84 3.14 -13.57 7.28
CA SER A 84 2.03 -12.81 7.86
C SER A 84 1.74 -13.21 9.31
N LEU A 85 1.83 -14.50 9.63
CA LEU A 85 1.62 -15.02 10.98
C LEU A 85 2.76 -14.62 11.93
N HIS A 86 4.01 -14.68 11.49
CA HIS A 86 5.16 -14.21 12.26
C HIS A 86 5.08 -12.70 12.52
N TYR A 87 4.75 -11.90 11.50
CA TYR A 87 4.57 -10.46 11.67
C TYR A 87 3.42 -10.13 12.62
N PHE A 88 2.27 -10.79 12.49
CA PHE A 88 1.14 -10.61 13.40
C PHE A 88 1.50 -11.01 14.84
N ARG A 89 2.22 -12.11 15.04
CA ARG A 89 2.72 -12.51 16.36
C ARG A 89 3.67 -11.45 16.93
N ALA A 90 4.56 -10.89 16.11
CA ALA A 90 5.43 -9.80 16.52
C ALA A 90 4.64 -8.57 17.00
N GLU A 91 3.59 -8.20 16.29
CA GLU A 91 2.69 -7.09 16.67
C GLU A 91 2.01 -7.37 18.02
N LEU A 92 1.51 -8.58 18.24
CA LEU A 92 0.89 -8.96 19.52
C LEU A 92 1.89 -8.93 20.68
N LEU A 93 3.08 -9.47 20.47
CA LEU A 93 4.16 -9.46 21.46
C LEU A 93 4.58 -8.02 21.81
N TYR A 94 4.65 -7.13 20.81
CA TYR A 94 4.89 -5.71 21.04
C TYR A 94 3.79 -5.09 21.92
N LYS A 95 2.51 -5.32 21.59
CA LYS A 95 1.36 -4.79 22.34
C LYS A 95 1.35 -5.22 23.81
N ILE A 96 1.77 -6.46 24.11
CA ILE A 96 1.83 -6.98 25.50
C ILE A 96 3.19 -6.73 26.20
N GLY A 97 4.08 -5.92 25.61
CA GLY A 97 5.34 -5.52 26.24
C GLY A 97 6.50 -6.52 26.11
N LYS A 98 6.35 -7.57 25.31
CA LYS A 98 7.37 -8.59 25.04
C LYS A 98 8.23 -8.21 23.84
N TYR A 99 8.95 -7.09 23.97
CA TYR A 99 9.64 -6.44 22.84
C TYR A 99 10.79 -7.28 22.27
N LYS A 100 11.53 -8.01 23.11
CA LYS A 100 12.63 -8.87 22.64
C LYS A 100 12.11 -10.07 21.87
N GLU A 101 10.99 -10.63 22.29
CA GLU A 101 10.29 -11.71 21.59
C GLU A 101 9.69 -11.20 20.28
N SER A 102 9.10 -10.00 20.28
CA SER A 102 8.60 -9.35 19.06
C SER A 102 9.72 -9.21 18.01
N ILE A 103 10.92 -8.73 18.40
CA ILE A 103 12.09 -8.64 17.52
C ILE A 103 12.45 -10.02 16.93
N LYS A 104 12.44 -11.08 17.73
CA LYS A 104 12.75 -12.45 17.24
C LYS A 104 11.75 -12.95 16.21
N GLU A 105 10.48 -12.59 16.34
CA GLU A 105 9.46 -12.91 15.32
C GLU A 105 9.69 -12.11 14.03
N LEU A 106 10.12 -10.84 14.13
CA LEU A 106 10.48 -10.03 12.97
C LEU A 106 11.75 -10.54 12.25
N ASP A 107 12.64 -11.25 12.95
CA ASP A 107 13.84 -11.87 12.37
C ASP A 107 13.51 -13.05 11.43
N PHE A 108 12.24 -13.43 11.29
CA PHE A 108 11.79 -14.45 10.33
C PHE A 108 12.12 -14.08 8.88
N GLU A 109 12.01 -12.80 8.52
CA GLU A 109 12.34 -12.28 7.18
C GLU A 109 13.72 -11.61 7.18
N ASP A 110 14.50 -11.84 6.11
CA ASP A 110 15.77 -11.14 5.90
C ASP A 110 15.56 -9.66 5.55
N TYR A 111 14.38 -9.30 5.08
CA TYR A 111 14.03 -7.97 4.61
C TYR A 111 13.66 -7.03 5.77
N ARG A 112 14.45 -5.96 5.95
CA ARG A 112 14.38 -5.05 7.11
C ARG A 112 14.23 -3.57 6.72
N ASN A 113 13.30 -3.27 5.82
CA ASN A 113 12.95 -1.89 5.44
C ASN A 113 11.42 -1.69 5.49
N GLY A 114 10.92 -0.53 5.04
CA GLY A 114 9.48 -0.24 5.01
C GLY A 114 8.82 -0.44 6.37
N ASP A 115 7.69 -1.14 6.41
CA ASP A 115 6.97 -1.44 7.65
C ASP A 115 7.79 -2.28 8.65
N ALA A 116 8.56 -3.25 8.17
CA ALA A 116 9.40 -4.09 9.05
C ALA A 116 10.42 -3.23 9.81
N ALA A 117 11.07 -2.28 9.14
CA ALA A 117 11.99 -1.35 9.79
C ALA A 117 11.30 -0.49 10.86
N ILE A 118 10.09 0.00 10.58
CA ILE A 118 9.32 0.76 11.57
C ILE A 118 8.99 -0.12 12.78
N ALA A 119 8.57 -1.37 12.56
CA ALA A 119 8.30 -2.35 13.62
C ALA A 119 9.52 -2.65 14.50
N TYR A 120 10.71 -2.82 13.90
CA TYR A 120 11.97 -2.93 14.65
C TYR A 120 12.25 -1.66 15.47
N ALA A 121 12.16 -0.49 14.84
CA ALA A 121 12.42 0.78 15.51
C ALA A 121 11.48 1.00 16.70
N ALA A 122 10.19 0.67 16.56
CA ALA A 122 9.20 0.74 17.65
C ALA A 122 9.61 -0.11 18.86
N ASN A 123 10.04 -1.36 18.63
CA ASN A 123 10.55 -2.22 19.69
C ASN A 123 11.80 -1.63 20.37
N TYR A 124 12.78 -1.16 19.60
CA TYR A 124 14.02 -0.62 20.15
C TYR A 124 13.83 0.69 20.92
N VAL A 125 12.87 1.53 20.53
CA VAL A 125 12.46 2.72 21.32
C VAL A 125 11.90 2.29 22.69
N LYS A 126 11.06 1.26 22.74
CA LYS A 126 10.54 0.74 24.02
C LYS A 126 11.65 0.15 24.89
N LEU A 127 12.66 -0.47 24.27
CA LEU A 127 13.86 -0.96 24.93
C LEU A 127 14.90 0.13 25.26
N LYS A 128 14.62 1.41 24.96
CA LYS A 128 15.52 2.55 25.16
C LYS A 128 16.87 2.44 24.44
N ASN A 129 16.93 1.63 23.37
CA ASN A 129 18.08 1.56 22.48
C ASN A 129 17.83 2.45 21.26
N PHE A 130 18.00 3.75 21.46
CA PHE A 130 17.70 4.76 20.45
C PHE A 130 18.66 4.77 19.26
N GLU A 131 19.89 4.28 19.45
CA GLU A 131 20.88 4.17 18.38
C GLU A 131 20.44 3.10 17.37
N THR A 132 20.10 1.90 17.85
CA THR A 132 19.58 0.84 16.98
C THR A 132 18.22 1.20 16.40
N ALA A 133 17.35 1.87 17.17
CA ALA A 133 16.09 2.38 16.62
C ALA A 133 16.34 3.34 15.44
N LYS A 134 17.33 4.24 15.55
CA LYS A 134 17.69 5.17 14.48
C LYS A 134 18.17 4.46 13.22
N SER A 135 19.00 3.41 13.36
CA SER A 135 19.49 2.67 12.19
C SER A 135 18.35 2.03 11.39
N PHE A 136 17.30 1.57 12.06
CA PHE A 136 16.10 1.07 11.39
C PHE A 136 15.26 2.18 10.79
N ILE A 137 15.10 3.32 11.48
CA ILE A 137 14.44 4.49 10.87
C ILE A 137 15.12 4.90 9.57
N ASP A 138 16.45 4.86 9.52
CA ASP A 138 17.23 5.21 8.33
C ASP A 138 17.14 4.16 7.21
N SER A 139 16.78 2.92 7.55
CA SER A 139 16.61 1.84 6.57
C SER A 139 15.21 1.79 5.96
N ILE A 140 14.23 2.59 6.41
CA ILE A 140 12.85 2.54 5.92
C ILE A 140 12.76 2.77 4.40
N GLY A 141 13.48 3.77 3.88
CA GLY A 141 13.39 4.19 2.48
C GLY A 141 12.11 5.00 2.15
N ASN A 142 11.74 5.03 0.87
CA ASN A 142 10.55 5.73 0.38
C ASN A 142 9.28 4.91 0.66
N TRP A 143 8.72 5.07 1.86
CA TRP A 143 7.56 4.30 2.35
C TRP A 143 6.49 5.19 2.95
N ASN A 144 5.20 4.86 2.83
CA ASN A 144 4.08 5.75 3.20
C ASN A 144 4.13 6.29 4.65
N GLY A 145 4.65 5.51 5.59
CA GLY A 145 4.76 5.87 7.02
C GLY A 145 6.12 6.43 7.46
N ASN A 146 7.09 6.61 6.56
CA ASN A 146 8.49 6.93 6.91
C ASN A 146 8.62 8.23 7.72
N ASP A 147 8.03 9.33 7.26
CA ASP A 147 8.17 10.64 7.92
C ASP A 147 7.40 10.68 9.23
N PHE A 148 6.26 9.98 9.30
CA PHE A 148 5.52 9.85 10.54
C PHE A 148 6.31 9.06 11.60
N ALA A 149 6.96 7.96 11.19
CA ALA A 149 7.84 7.17 12.04
C ALA A 149 9.07 7.95 12.51
N LEU A 150 9.74 8.68 11.61
CA LEU A 150 10.90 9.51 11.94
C LEU A 150 10.52 10.63 12.91
N GLY A 151 9.37 11.28 12.72
CA GLY A 151 8.87 12.24 13.69
C GLY A 151 8.61 11.62 15.05
N ASN A 152 7.96 10.44 15.11
CA ASN A 152 7.73 9.74 16.38
C ASN A 152 9.04 9.38 17.09
N TYR A 153 10.06 8.99 16.32
CA TYR A 153 11.40 8.75 16.84
C TYR A 153 11.97 10.00 17.51
N TYR A 154 11.94 11.15 16.83
CA TYR A 154 12.44 12.40 17.39
C TYR A 154 11.70 12.81 18.66
N GLU A 155 10.38 12.63 18.70
CA GLU A 155 9.61 12.82 19.93
C GLU A 155 10.07 11.90 21.06
N SER A 156 10.29 10.62 20.74
CA SER A 156 10.69 9.58 21.70
C SER A 156 12.07 9.83 22.34
N VAL A 157 12.95 10.54 21.64
CA VAL A 157 14.26 10.96 22.17
C VAL A 157 14.25 12.38 22.77
N GLY A 158 13.08 13.04 22.81
CA GLY A 158 12.92 14.38 23.40
C GLY A 158 13.19 15.55 22.45
N GLU A 159 13.41 15.30 21.17
CA GLU A 159 13.73 16.31 20.16
C GLU A 159 12.48 16.90 19.49
N LYS A 160 11.71 17.69 20.24
CA LYS A 160 10.48 18.33 19.75
C LYS A 160 10.65 19.13 18.45
N ALA A 161 11.75 19.90 18.34
CA ALA A 161 11.99 20.75 17.18
C ALA A 161 12.25 19.92 15.91
N SER A 162 13.04 18.85 16.03
CA SER A 162 13.30 17.89 14.95
C SER A 162 12.00 17.20 14.51
N ALA A 163 11.18 16.74 15.47
CA ALA A 163 9.89 16.12 15.19
C ALA A 163 8.95 17.05 14.41
N LEU A 164 8.77 18.29 14.88
CA LEU A 164 7.94 19.29 14.19
C LEU A 164 8.44 19.58 12.77
N LYS A 165 9.76 19.69 12.58
CA LYS A 165 10.35 19.90 11.26
C LYS A 165 10.02 18.75 10.30
N THR A 166 10.20 17.51 10.75
CA THR A 166 9.89 16.31 9.95
C THR A 166 8.40 16.25 9.59
N TYR A 167 7.51 16.47 10.56
CA TYR A 167 6.08 16.45 10.29
C TYR A 167 5.64 17.53 9.31
N LYS A 168 6.12 18.76 9.46
CA LYS A 168 5.77 19.85 8.55
C LYS A 168 6.27 19.62 7.13
N TYR A 169 7.46 19.04 6.96
CA TYR A 169 7.95 18.65 5.64
C TYR A 169 6.97 17.71 4.91
N ASN A 170 6.48 16.66 5.59
CA ASN A 170 5.49 15.73 5.03
C ASN A 170 4.18 16.44 4.63
N LEU A 171 3.75 17.47 5.37
CA LEU A 171 2.50 18.20 5.09
C LEU A 171 2.63 19.29 4.02
N GLU A 172 3.78 19.95 3.95
CA GLU A 172 3.98 21.16 3.14
C GLU A 172 4.60 20.82 1.77
N ASP A 173 5.58 19.93 1.74
CA ASP A 173 6.42 19.66 0.58
C ASP A 173 6.05 18.37 -0.17
N ASP A 174 5.62 17.30 0.51
CA ASP A 174 5.17 16.03 -0.11
C ASP A 174 3.66 15.77 0.04
N LYS A 175 2.87 16.50 -0.75
CA LYS A 175 1.40 16.35 -0.76
C LYS A 175 0.90 15.09 -1.48
N SER A 176 1.79 14.30 -2.09
CA SER A 176 1.40 13.08 -2.81
C SER A 176 0.79 12.02 -1.88
N ARG A 177 1.11 12.11 -0.57
CA ARG A 177 0.71 11.16 0.46
C ARG A 177 -0.51 11.57 1.26
N LYS A 178 -1.16 12.70 0.92
CA LYS A 178 -2.26 13.27 1.69
C LYS A 178 -3.47 12.36 1.87
N HIS A 179 -3.56 11.33 1.03
CA HIS A 179 -4.62 10.34 1.08
C HIS A 179 -4.35 9.16 2.01
N PHE A 180 -3.13 9.02 2.53
CA PHE A 180 -2.78 7.98 3.48
C PHE A 180 -3.07 8.41 4.92
N ILE A 181 -3.45 7.44 5.75
CA ILE A 181 -3.81 7.63 7.15
C ILE A 181 -2.66 8.29 7.96
N TYR A 182 -1.40 7.98 7.63
CA TYR A 182 -0.23 8.54 8.28
C TYR A 182 -0.10 10.06 8.06
N TYR A 183 -0.58 10.59 6.94
CA TYR A 183 -0.65 12.03 6.71
C TYR A 183 -1.68 12.67 7.65
N ILE A 184 -2.87 12.08 7.77
CA ILE A 184 -3.92 12.55 8.68
C ILE A 184 -3.44 12.54 10.14
N TRP A 185 -2.71 11.49 10.54
CA TRP A 185 -2.10 11.40 11.86
C TRP A 185 -1.02 12.45 12.07
N THR A 186 -0.22 12.74 11.03
CA THR A 186 0.78 13.81 11.04
C THR A 186 0.13 15.17 11.29
N GLU A 187 -0.96 15.52 10.60
CA GLU A 187 -1.69 16.77 10.81
C GLU A 187 -2.19 16.93 12.25
N LYS A 188 -2.77 15.86 12.80
CA LYS A 188 -3.23 15.83 14.20
C LYS A 188 -2.06 16.03 15.16
N ARG A 189 -0.93 15.37 14.90
CA ARG A 189 0.25 15.44 15.77
C ARG A 189 0.92 16.80 15.77
N VAL A 190 1.02 17.47 14.60
CA VAL A 190 1.52 18.85 14.52
C VAL A 190 0.70 19.78 15.40
N LYS A 191 -0.63 19.72 15.29
CA LYS A 191 -1.55 20.53 16.12
C LYS A 191 -1.36 20.28 17.61
N ALA A 192 -1.17 19.01 18.00
CA ALA A 192 -0.91 18.63 19.39
C ALA A 192 0.43 19.21 19.91
N LEU A 193 1.50 19.07 19.13
CA LEU A 193 2.83 19.59 19.49
C LEU A 193 2.88 21.11 19.58
N GLU A 194 2.18 21.82 18.69
CA GLU A 194 2.05 23.29 18.73
C GLU A 194 1.25 23.77 19.94
N LYS A 195 0.33 22.95 20.45
CA LYS A 195 -0.38 23.18 21.72
C LYS A 195 0.39 22.72 22.96
N ASN A 196 1.64 22.30 22.80
CA ASN A 196 2.50 21.79 23.87
C ASN A 196 1.94 20.53 24.57
N GLU A 197 1.23 19.68 23.86
CA GLU A 197 0.88 18.35 24.39
C GLU A 197 2.16 17.51 24.63
N PRO A 198 2.11 16.53 25.55
CA PRO A 198 3.27 15.68 25.88
C PRO A 198 3.85 14.98 24.64
N LEU A 199 5.17 14.85 24.59
CA LEU A 199 5.87 14.12 23.53
C LEU A 199 5.50 12.63 23.56
N LEU A 200 5.46 12.02 22.38
CA LEU A 200 5.34 10.57 22.26
C LEU A 200 6.59 9.90 22.83
N ASN A 201 6.41 8.71 23.41
CA ASN A 201 7.50 7.88 23.92
C ASN A 201 7.62 6.55 23.15
N GLU A 202 7.03 6.51 21.96
CA GLU A 202 6.95 5.36 21.07
C GLU A 202 6.90 5.78 19.61
N ILE A 203 7.28 4.85 18.74
CA ILE A 203 6.97 4.88 17.32
C ILE A 203 5.76 3.98 17.09
N PHE A 204 4.87 4.37 16.18
CA PHE A 204 3.77 3.49 15.79
C PHE A 204 4.30 2.15 15.26
N PHE A 205 3.60 1.06 15.54
CA PHE A 205 3.90 -0.24 14.95
C PHE A 205 2.94 -0.44 13.77
N PRO A 206 3.42 -0.58 12.51
CA PRO A 206 2.54 -0.78 11.36
C PRO A 206 1.79 -2.10 11.50
N THR A 207 0.46 -2.07 11.38
CA THR A 207 -0.32 -3.29 11.55
C THR A 207 -0.30 -4.15 10.28
N GLY A 208 -0.23 -5.46 10.46
CA GLY A 208 -0.38 -6.42 9.36
C GLY A 208 -1.84 -6.82 9.11
N ASN A 209 -2.81 -6.11 9.71
CA ASN A 209 -4.23 -6.43 9.58
C ASN A 209 -4.74 -6.08 8.17
N PRO A 210 -5.23 -7.07 7.39
CA PRO A 210 -5.73 -6.81 6.04
C PRO A 210 -6.92 -5.85 5.98
N SER A 211 -7.66 -5.67 7.08
CA SER A 211 -8.77 -4.72 7.16
C SER A 211 -8.37 -3.31 7.59
N PHE A 212 -7.08 -3.06 7.85
CA PHE A 212 -6.61 -1.73 8.20
C PHE A 212 -6.58 -0.83 6.96
N GLU A 213 -7.45 0.17 6.94
CA GLU A 213 -7.54 1.13 5.84
C GLU A 213 -6.39 2.13 5.90
N ILE A 214 -5.34 1.87 5.12
CA ILE A 214 -4.20 2.79 4.99
C ILE A 214 -4.59 4.02 4.17
N CYS A 215 -5.60 3.93 3.30
CA CYS A 215 -5.98 5.00 2.40
C CYS A 215 -7.51 5.15 2.31
N GLU A 216 -8.08 5.95 3.24
CA GLU A 216 -9.52 6.15 3.35
C GLU A 216 -10.20 6.56 2.03
N ILE A 217 -9.47 7.27 1.17
CA ILE A 217 -10.00 7.74 -0.11
C ILE A 217 -9.65 6.82 -1.30
N CYS A 218 -8.78 5.83 -1.16
CA CYS A 218 -8.34 5.01 -2.30
C CYS A 218 -9.49 4.19 -2.87
N ASN A 219 -10.36 3.64 -2.01
CA ASN A 219 -11.55 2.94 -2.46
C ASN A 219 -12.51 3.87 -3.22
N ILE A 220 -12.67 5.11 -2.75
CA ILE A 220 -13.51 6.13 -3.40
C ILE A 220 -12.89 6.57 -4.73
N ASP A 221 -11.58 6.79 -4.76
CA ASP A 221 -10.84 7.17 -5.97
C ASP A 221 -10.87 6.05 -7.01
N ASN A 222 -10.59 4.80 -6.59
CA ASN A 222 -10.67 3.63 -7.47
C ASN A 222 -12.07 3.46 -8.07
N ALA A 223 -13.14 3.59 -7.26
CA ALA A 223 -14.50 3.54 -7.78
C ALA A 223 -14.78 4.62 -8.84
N LYS A 224 -14.28 5.85 -8.63
CA LYS A 224 -14.37 6.94 -9.61
C LYS A 224 -13.55 6.63 -10.86
N ARG A 225 -12.31 6.16 -10.73
CA ARG A 225 -11.41 5.80 -11.83
C ARG A 225 -12.00 4.68 -12.70
N VAL A 226 -12.63 3.67 -12.09
CA VAL A 226 -13.36 2.61 -12.81
C VAL A 226 -14.49 3.22 -13.64
N LYS A 227 -15.37 4.01 -13.00
CA LYS A 227 -16.47 4.68 -13.71
C LYS A 227 -15.99 5.58 -14.85
N ILE A 228 -14.91 6.33 -14.65
CA ILE A 228 -14.34 7.17 -15.70
C ILE A 228 -13.78 6.31 -16.84
N THR A 229 -13.11 5.20 -16.52
CA THR A 229 -12.60 4.27 -17.52
C THR A 229 -13.74 3.70 -18.36
N ASP A 230 -14.83 3.26 -17.73
CA ASP A 230 -16.02 2.75 -18.43
C ASP A 230 -16.58 3.80 -19.39
N LEU A 231 -16.78 5.04 -18.93
CA LEU A 231 -17.26 6.14 -19.75
C LEU A 231 -16.33 6.45 -20.94
N LEU A 232 -15.02 6.43 -20.71
CA LEU A 232 -14.04 6.70 -21.76
C LEU A 232 -13.97 5.57 -22.79
N VAL A 233 -14.19 4.32 -22.39
CA VAL A 233 -14.21 3.14 -23.29
C VAL A 233 -15.40 3.22 -24.25
N GLU A 234 -16.53 3.78 -23.80
CA GLU A 234 -17.72 3.97 -24.63
C GLU A 234 -17.56 5.06 -25.70
N LEU A 235 -16.55 5.94 -25.57
CA LEU A 235 -16.34 7.01 -26.55
C LEU A 235 -15.87 6.44 -27.91
N PRO A 236 -16.48 6.87 -29.04
CA PRO A 236 -16.11 6.36 -30.36
C PRO A 236 -14.66 6.70 -30.74
N GLU A 237 -14.15 7.85 -30.30
CA GLU A 237 -12.76 8.26 -30.49
C GLU A 237 -11.76 7.41 -29.70
N SER A 238 -12.20 6.74 -28.63
CA SER A 238 -11.39 5.86 -27.78
C SER A 238 -11.26 4.43 -28.31
N ARG A 239 -11.91 4.10 -29.43
CA ARG A 239 -11.83 2.77 -30.04
C ARG A 239 -10.39 2.40 -30.40
N GLY A 240 -9.97 1.20 -29.99
CA GLY A 240 -8.60 0.74 -30.16
C GLY A 240 -7.66 1.19 -29.04
N TRP A 241 -8.21 1.52 -27.87
CA TRP A 241 -7.49 1.74 -26.61
C TRP A 241 -6.46 0.65 -26.37
N THR A 242 -5.21 1.05 -26.17
CA THR A 242 -4.09 0.15 -25.87
C THR A 242 -3.51 0.38 -24.48
N ALA A 243 -3.55 1.61 -23.96
CA ALA A 243 -3.07 1.93 -22.63
C ALA A 243 -3.76 3.17 -22.05
N THR A 244 -3.69 3.31 -20.73
CA THR A 244 -4.20 4.47 -20.00
C THR A 244 -3.16 4.96 -19.00
N THR A 245 -3.13 6.27 -18.77
CA THR A 245 -2.33 6.88 -17.71
C THR A 245 -3.16 7.98 -17.06
N ILE A 246 -3.30 7.90 -15.73
CA ILE A 246 -3.86 9.01 -14.95
C ILE A 246 -2.70 9.96 -14.64
N ILE A 247 -2.69 11.10 -15.32
CA ILE A 247 -1.64 12.11 -15.21
C ILE A 247 -1.86 12.96 -13.95
N GLU A 248 -3.11 13.32 -13.67
CA GLU A 248 -3.49 14.03 -12.45
C GLU A 248 -4.79 13.46 -11.87
N SER A 249 -4.83 13.34 -10.54
CA SER A 249 -6.04 13.04 -9.77
C SER A 249 -6.43 14.23 -8.88
N PRO A 250 -7.74 14.53 -8.73
CA PRO A 250 -8.25 15.43 -7.69
C PRO A 250 -7.69 15.12 -6.30
N TYR A 251 -7.53 13.85 -6.01
CA TYR A 251 -7.10 13.36 -4.71
C TYR A 251 -5.61 13.49 -4.44
N ASP A 252 -4.82 13.84 -5.46
CA ASP A 252 -3.39 14.14 -5.32
C ASP A 252 -3.18 15.66 -5.40
N THR A 253 -3.84 16.31 -6.36
CA THR A 253 -3.59 17.72 -6.69
C THR A 253 -4.53 18.71 -5.99
N GLY A 254 -5.69 18.26 -5.50
CA GLY A 254 -6.74 19.12 -4.95
C GLY A 254 -7.61 19.80 -6.01
N LYS A 255 -7.41 19.47 -7.29
CA LYS A 255 -8.22 19.95 -8.41
C LYS A 255 -9.59 19.25 -8.43
N ASP A 256 -10.51 19.75 -9.24
CA ASP A 256 -11.86 19.20 -9.41
C ASP A 256 -11.99 18.23 -10.60
N TYR A 257 -10.90 17.93 -11.30
CA TYR A 257 -10.89 17.06 -12.47
C TYR A 257 -9.77 16.01 -12.43
N TYR A 258 -9.97 14.91 -13.14
CA TYR A 258 -8.92 13.96 -13.52
C TYR A 258 -8.34 14.34 -14.87
N TRP A 259 -7.03 14.32 -15.01
CA TRP A 259 -6.37 14.32 -16.32
C TRP A 259 -5.98 12.90 -16.67
N ILE A 260 -6.62 12.36 -17.70
CA ILE A 260 -6.39 11.00 -18.19
C ILE A 260 -5.87 11.05 -19.61
N ARG A 261 -4.76 10.36 -19.86
CA ARG A 261 -4.25 10.07 -21.20
C ARG A 261 -4.65 8.67 -21.60
N VAL A 262 -5.25 8.55 -22.78
CA VAL A 262 -5.61 7.29 -23.42
C VAL A 262 -4.78 7.12 -24.69
N ASP A 263 -4.03 6.04 -24.75
CA ASP A 263 -3.22 5.70 -25.92
C ASP A 263 -4.04 4.79 -26.84
N ILE A 264 -4.06 5.14 -28.13
CA ILE A 264 -4.86 4.47 -29.15
C ILE A 264 -3.98 4.26 -30.37
N LYS A 265 -3.35 3.09 -30.45
CA LYS A 265 -2.42 2.72 -31.53
C LYS A 265 -1.35 3.80 -31.75
N ASN A 266 -1.59 4.74 -32.66
CA ASN A 266 -0.64 5.77 -33.10
C ASN A 266 -1.02 7.19 -32.65
N ARG A 267 -1.99 7.35 -31.73
CA ARG A 267 -2.40 8.65 -31.21
C ARG A 267 -2.68 8.61 -29.72
N GLU A 268 -2.47 9.75 -29.07
CA GLU A 268 -2.80 9.97 -27.68
C GLU A 268 -4.00 10.91 -27.58
N LEU A 269 -4.99 10.55 -26.77
CA LEU A 269 -6.11 11.40 -26.42
C LEU A 269 -5.98 11.81 -24.96
N ASN A 270 -6.09 13.10 -24.68
CA ASN A 270 -6.01 13.64 -23.33
C ASN A 270 -7.38 14.17 -22.95
N TYR A 271 -7.90 13.70 -21.82
CA TYR A 271 -9.22 14.05 -21.32
C TYR A 271 -9.10 14.69 -19.95
N PHE A 272 -9.86 15.76 -19.74
CA PHE A 272 -10.21 16.24 -18.42
C PHE A 272 -11.60 15.72 -18.09
N VAL A 273 -11.72 15.03 -16.95
CA VAL A 273 -12.99 14.47 -16.49
C VAL A 273 -13.34 15.05 -15.14
N ASP A 274 -14.44 15.78 -15.07
CA ASP A 274 -14.91 16.40 -13.84
C ASP A 274 -15.25 15.33 -12.77
N GLN A 275 -14.77 15.52 -11.55
CA GLN A 275 -14.86 14.51 -10.49
C GLN A 275 -16.30 14.25 -10.01
N LYS A 276 -17.21 15.22 -10.16
CA LYS A 276 -18.58 15.15 -9.62
C LYS A 276 -19.60 14.79 -10.68
N THR A 277 -19.53 15.48 -11.81
CA THR A 277 -20.47 15.38 -12.93
C THR A 277 -20.05 14.32 -13.94
N PHE A 278 -18.78 13.90 -13.93
CA PHE A 278 -18.18 13.04 -14.94
C PHE A 278 -18.25 13.65 -16.36
N GLU A 279 -18.39 14.98 -16.47
CA GLU A 279 -18.30 15.67 -17.74
C GLU A 279 -16.90 15.47 -18.35
N ILE A 280 -16.86 14.96 -19.58
CA ILE A 280 -15.62 14.69 -20.30
C ILE A 280 -15.33 15.83 -21.27
N LYS A 281 -14.13 16.40 -21.16
CA LYS A 281 -13.60 17.43 -22.06
C LYS A 281 -12.32 16.94 -22.71
N TYR A 282 -12.07 17.37 -23.93
CA TYR A 282 -10.77 17.15 -24.57
C TYR A 282 -9.78 18.21 -24.09
N PHE A 283 -8.57 17.77 -23.74
CA PHE A 283 -7.44 18.63 -23.42
C PHE A 283 -6.38 18.50 -24.52
N ASN A 284 -5.93 19.65 -25.05
CA ASN A 284 -4.79 19.67 -25.96
C ASN A 284 -3.51 20.01 -25.17
N PRO A 285 -2.59 19.07 -24.94
CA PRO A 285 -1.40 19.33 -24.15
C PRO A 285 -0.43 20.33 -24.82
N LYS A 286 -0.46 20.48 -26.15
CA LYS A 286 0.42 21.39 -26.88
C LYS A 286 0.00 22.86 -26.71
N THR A 287 -1.30 23.12 -26.84
CA THR A 287 -1.86 24.48 -26.72
C THR A 287 -2.37 24.80 -25.32
N LYS A 288 -2.43 23.80 -24.43
CA LYS A 288 -3.01 23.86 -23.08
C LYS A 288 -4.49 24.30 -23.07
N THR A 289 -5.23 24.01 -24.14
CA THR A 289 -6.64 24.39 -24.26
C THR A 289 -7.55 23.22 -23.90
N VAL A 290 -8.60 23.49 -23.14
CA VAL A 290 -9.68 22.55 -22.82
C VAL A 290 -10.92 22.94 -23.62
N MET A 291 -11.61 21.96 -24.20
CA MET A 291 -12.88 22.18 -24.91
C MET A 291 -13.82 20.98 -24.73
N THR A 292 -15.12 21.20 -24.93
CA THR A 292 -16.09 20.10 -24.93
C THR A 292 -15.76 19.08 -26.02
N LEU A 293 -16.11 17.81 -25.80
CA LEU A 293 -15.92 16.78 -26.84
C LEU A 293 -16.67 17.13 -28.13
N GLU A 294 -17.84 17.77 -28.04
CA GLU A 294 -18.59 18.23 -29.20
C GLU A 294 -17.81 19.24 -30.04
N ASN A 295 -17.28 20.30 -29.41
CA ASN A 295 -16.51 21.32 -30.12
C ASN A 295 -15.23 20.75 -30.72
N TRP A 296 -14.55 19.86 -29.99
CA TRP A 296 -13.38 19.16 -30.50
C TRP A 296 -13.69 18.29 -31.72
N ARG A 297 -14.80 17.54 -31.68
CA ARG A 297 -15.24 16.68 -32.80
C ARG A 297 -15.60 17.50 -34.04
N LYS A 298 -16.12 18.73 -33.87
CA LYS A 298 -16.42 19.66 -34.99
C LYS A 298 -15.16 20.25 -35.62
N GLY A 299 -14.08 20.40 -34.86
CA GLY A 299 -12.81 20.95 -35.33
C GLY A 299 -11.82 19.93 -35.89
N LYS A 300 -12.24 18.66 -36.03
CA LYS A 300 -11.45 17.57 -36.60
C LYS A 300 -11.60 17.44 -38.11
#